data_AF-A0A965U199-F1
#
_entry.id   AF-A0A965U199-F1
#
_cell.length_a   1.000
_cell.length_b   1.000
_cell.length_c   1.000
_cell.angle_alpha   90.00
_cell.angle_beta   90.00
_cell.angle_gamma   90.00
#
_symmetry.space_group_name_H-M   'P 1'
#
loop_
_entity.id
_entity.type
_entity.pdbx_description
1 polymer ?
#
loop_
_entity_poly.entity_id
_entity_poly.type
_entity_poly.pdbx_seq_one_letter_code
_entity_poly.pdbx_strand_id
1 'polypeptide(L)'
;MKKLMIVTHKMSGGGCERVIAQLLTCFARDGIECKLVTECGVPSFYDLPESVEQIYLTFDSTLPAKKIPKAYRKLRKLVKQEKPDVVLALPEKVNVWTVLFLLGTGVPVVVSERNDPHRHPESKIKRILRRLIYPFAKGFIFQTKDAAKYFPHSIRARGVVLDNPLDVSRIPARFEGERRQTVVAAGRLHEQKNFDLLIRAFARFYKTHHTYSLVIYG
;
A
#
# COMPACT_ATOMS: atom_id res chain seq x y z
N MET A 1 11.44 -17.80 -8.64
CA MET A 1 10.44 -16.83 -9.14
C MET A 1 11.12 -16.02 -10.21
N LYS A 2 10.52 -15.90 -11.39
CA LYS A 2 11.01 -15.15 -12.55
C LYS A 2 10.10 -13.96 -12.90
N LYS A 3 8.80 -14.02 -12.58
CA LYS A 3 7.82 -12.98 -12.94
C LYS A 3 6.87 -12.60 -11.80
N LEU A 4 6.81 -11.32 -11.49
CA LEU A 4 6.00 -10.72 -10.43
C LEU A 4 5.02 -9.70 -11.02
N MET A 5 3.76 -9.76 -10.60
CA MET A 5 2.78 -8.72 -10.89
C MET A 5 2.32 -8.07 -9.59
N ILE A 6 2.51 -6.77 -9.45
CA ILE A 6 2.02 -5.99 -8.31
C ILE A 6 0.71 -5.31 -8.71
N VAL A 7 -0.33 -5.45 -7.90
CA VAL A 7 -1.63 -4.80 -8.13
C VAL A 7 -1.93 -3.81 -7.01
N THR A 8 -2.17 -2.55 -7.37
CA THR A 8 -2.50 -1.47 -6.43
C THR A 8 -3.62 -0.55 -6.94
N HIS A 9 -4.08 0.37 -6.09
CA HIS A 9 -5.13 1.33 -6.46
C HIS A 9 -4.60 2.37 -7.44
N LYS A 10 -3.55 3.09 -7.05
CA LYS A 10 -2.87 4.14 -7.83
C LYS A 10 -1.48 4.40 -7.22
N MET A 11 -0.69 5.29 -7.83
CA MET A 11 0.66 5.67 -7.41
C MET A 11 0.76 7.20 -7.23
N SER A 12 -0.06 7.79 -6.36
CA SER A 12 -0.19 9.24 -6.13
C SER A 12 0.61 9.82 -4.93
N GLY A 13 1.78 9.28 -4.57
CA GLY A 13 2.67 9.82 -3.53
C GLY A 13 2.41 9.36 -2.08
N GLY A 14 1.65 8.28 -1.88
CA GLY A 14 1.41 7.69 -0.56
C GLY A 14 2.53 6.75 -0.07
N GLY A 15 2.60 6.51 1.24
CA GLY A 15 3.63 5.64 1.83
C GLY A 15 3.61 4.19 1.34
N CYS A 16 2.43 3.64 1.01
CA CYS A 16 2.31 2.31 0.40
C CYS A 16 2.93 2.29 -1.01
N GLU A 17 2.75 3.35 -1.77
CA GLU A 17 3.18 3.49 -3.16
C GLU A 17 4.70 3.70 -3.21
N ARG A 18 5.27 4.42 -2.24
CA ARG A 18 6.72 4.50 -2.05
C ARG A 18 7.34 3.12 -1.86
N VAL A 19 6.72 2.28 -1.03
CA VAL A 19 7.21 0.91 -0.80
C VAL A 19 7.07 0.06 -2.06
N ILE A 20 5.98 0.21 -2.83
CA ILE A 20 5.84 -0.48 -4.13
C ILE A 20 6.98 -0.10 -5.07
N ALA A 21 7.28 1.18 -5.23
CA ALA A 21 8.37 1.64 -6.09
C ALA A 21 9.72 1.04 -5.66
N GLN A 22 10.03 1.07 -4.35
CA GLN A 22 11.26 0.47 -3.82
C GLN A 22 11.35 -1.05 -4.07
N LEU A 23 10.24 -1.78 -3.88
CA LEU A 23 10.20 -3.22 -4.16
C LEU A 23 10.42 -3.49 -5.65
N LEU A 24 9.76 -2.74 -6.53
CA LEU A 24 9.94 -2.87 -7.98
C LEU A 24 11.39 -2.62 -8.39
N THR A 25 12.05 -1.60 -7.84
CA THR A 25 13.48 -1.35 -8.07
C THR A 25 14.34 -2.52 -7.63
N CYS A 26 14.12 -3.07 -6.44
CA CYS A 26 14.90 -4.20 -5.94
C CYS A 26 14.70 -5.45 -6.82
N PHE A 27 13.45 -5.79 -7.12
CA PHE A 27 13.15 -6.98 -7.91
C PHE A 27 13.63 -6.86 -9.36
N ALA A 28 13.50 -5.68 -9.98
CA ALA A 28 14.03 -5.44 -11.32
C ALA A 28 15.56 -5.58 -11.35
N ARG A 29 16.27 -5.04 -10.36
CA ARG A 29 17.73 -5.20 -10.23
C ARG A 29 18.13 -6.66 -10.07
N ASP A 30 17.33 -7.44 -9.35
CA ASP A 30 17.57 -8.87 -9.13
C ASP A 30 17.11 -9.74 -10.32
N GLY A 31 16.76 -9.12 -11.46
CA GLY A 31 16.42 -9.80 -12.71
C GLY A 31 15.01 -10.41 -12.75
N ILE A 32 14.12 -10.03 -11.83
CA ILE A 32 12.72 -10.47 -11.82
C ILE A 32 11.91 -9.57 -12.74
N GLU A 33 11.23 -10.16 -13.72
CA GLU A 33 10.31 -9.46 -14.61
C GLU A 33 9.12 -8.94 -13.79
N CYS A 34 8.99 -7.61 -13.69
CA CYS A 34 7.98 -6.98 -12.86
C CYS A 34 6.99 -6.19 -13.72
N LYS A 35 5.68 -6.40 -13.46
CA LYS A 35 4.61 -5.55 -13.99
C LYS A 35 3.85 -4.89 -12.84
N LEU A 36 3.60 -3.59 -12.97
CA LEU A 36 2.77 -2.82 -12.05
C LEU A 36 1.39 -2.64 -12.67
N VAL A 37 0.35 -3.10 -11.99
CA VAL A 37 -1.04 -2.91 -12.41
C VAL A 37 -1.73 -1.96 -11.43
N THR A 38 -2.27 -0.86 -11.92
CA THR A 38 -3.04 0.08 -11.08
C THR A 38 -4.52 0.07 -11.47
N GLU A 39 -5.40 0.16 -10.46
CA GLU A 39 -6.84 0.32 -10.71
C GLU A 39 -7.10 1.58 -11.54
N CYS A 40 -6.44 2.70 -11.22
CA CYS A 40 -6.66 4.01 -11.83
C CYS A 40 -5.55 4.42 -12.81
N GLY A 41 -5.93 5.24 -13.79
CA GLY A 41 -5.09 5.77 -14.87
C GLY A 41 -4.30 7.00 -14.46
N VAL A 42 -3.47 6.85 -13.42
CA VAL A 42 -2.64 7.94 -12.90
C VAL A 42 -1.17 7.52 -13.01
N PRO A 43 -0.32 8.32 -13.70
CA PRO A 43 1.11 8.07 -13.74
C PRO A 43 1.71 8.00 -12.34
N SER A 44 2.77 7.21 -12.19
CA SER A 44 3.46 7.10 -10.91
C SER A 44 4.10 8.43 -10.49
N PHE A 45 3.83 8.84 -9.25
CA PHE A 45 4.51 9.96 -8.59
C PHE A 45 5.98 9.61 -8.27
N TYR A 46 6.28 8.34 -8.06
CA TYR A 46 7.63 7.86 -7.81
C TYR A 46 8.24 7.30 -9.09
N ASP A 47 9.55 7.46 -9.25
CA ASP A 47 10.28 6.86 -10.36
C ASP A 47 10.15 5.32 -10.32
N LEU A 48 9.88 4.74 -11.47
CA LEU A 48 9.83 3.30 -11.68
C LEU A 48 11.02 2.89 -12.56
N PRO A 49 11.59 1.68 -12.38
CA PRO A 49 12.61 1.19 -13.29
C PRO A 49 12.07 1.12 -14.73
N GLU A 50 12.91 1.41 -15.73
CA GLU A 50 12.52 1.38 -17.15
C GLU A 50 12.00 0.01 -17.60
N SER A 51 12.47 -1.06 -16.96
CA SER A 51 12.02 -2.43 -17.21
C SER A 51 10.62 -2.74 -16.67
N VAL A 52 10.00 -1.84 -15.91
CA VAL A 52 8.70 -2.04 -15.27
C VAL A 52 7.61 -1.30 -16.04
N GLU A 53 6.70 -2.08 -16.64
CA GLU A 53 5.51 -1.55 -17.29
C GLU A 53 4.40 -1.24 -16.26
N GLN A 54 3.87 -0.01 -16.28
CA GLN A 54 2.67 0.37 -15.53
C GLN A 54 1.41 0.21 -16.42
N ILE A 55 0.54 -0.73 -16.05
CA ILE A 55 -0.69 -1.07 -16.78
C ILE A 55 -1.91 -0.59 -16.01
N TYR A 56 -2.76 0.17 -16.68
CA TYR A 56 -3.99 0.72 -16.10
C TYR A 56 -5.20 -0.21 -16.31
N LEU A 57 -5.95 -0.51 -15.25
CA LEU A 57 -7.23 -1.23 -15.39
C LEU A 57 -8.36 -0.33 -15.91
N THR A 58 -8.40 0.93 -15.45
CA THR A 58 -9.14 2.02 -16.09
C THR A 58 -8.21 3.20 -16.35
N PHE A 59 -8.50 4.00 -17.38
CA PHE A 59 -7.81 5.26 -17.64
C PHE A 59 -8.39 6.44 -16.82
N ASP A 60 -9.45 6.19 -16.05
CA ASP A 60 -10.00 7.20 -15.14
C ASP A 60 -9.10 7.39 -13.90
N SER A 61 -9.09 8.59 -13.33
CA SER A 61 -8.36 8.90 -12.08
C SER A 61 -8.94 8.22 -10.84
N THR A 62 -10.15 7.66 -10.95
CA THR A 62 -10.84 6.92 -9.89
C THR A 62 -11.49 5.66 -10.46
N LEU A 63 -11.77 4.66 -9.60
CA LEU A 63 -12.51 3.46 -10.00
C LEU A 63 -13.87 3.41 -9.28
N PRO A 64 -14.98 3.82 -9.95
CA PRO A 64 -16.32 3.68 -9.42
C PRO A 64 -16.71 2.22 -9.21
N ALA A 65 -17.54 1.94 -8.20
CA ALA A 65 -17.96 0.58 -7.86
C ALA A 65 -18.54 -0.21 -9.05
N LYS A 66 -19.35 0.46 -9.88
CA LYS A 66 -19.95 -0.13 -11.10
C LYS A 66 -18.92 -0.59 -12.15
N LYS A 67 -17.71 -0.01 -12.17
CA LYS A 67 -16.65 -0.36 -13.11
C LYS A 67 -15.72 -1.46 -12.59
N ILE A 68 -15.78 -1.80 -11.29
CA ILE A 68 -14.93 -2.82 -10.66
C ILE A 68 -14.98 -4.16 -11.42
N PRO A 69 -16.14 -4.73 -11.76
CA PRO A 69 -16.15 -6.02 -12.48
C PRO A 69 -15.46 -5.97 -13.83
N LYS A 70 -15.60 -4.86 -14.58
CA LYS A 70 -14.92 -4.68 -15.88
C LYS A 70 -13.40 -4.56 -15.70
N ALA A 71 -12.96 -3.74 -14.75
CA ALA A 71 -11.55 -3.53 -14.43
C ALA A 71 -10.87 -4.85 -14.02
N TYR A 72 -11.49 -5.61 -13.12
CA TYR A 72 -10.89 -6.86 -12.63
C TYR A 72 -11.04 -8.04 -13.60
N ARG A 73 -11.99 -8.03 -14.54
CA ARG A 73 -11.97 -8.95 -15.69
C ARG A 73 -10.79 -8.67 -16.61
N LYS A 74 -10.42 -7.39 -16.81
CA LYS A 74 -9.19 -7.02 -17.53
C LYS A 74 -7.95 -7.54 -16.80
N LEU A 75 -7.88 -7.38 -15.48
CA LEU A 75 -6.81 -7.97 -14.66
C LEU A 75 -6.74 -9.49 -14.84
N ARG A 76 -7.87 -10.20 -14.77
CA ARG A 76 -7.92 -11.66 -14.97
C ARG A 76 -7.39 -12.07 -16.35
N LYS A 77 -7.77 -11.35 -17.41
CA LYS A 77 -7.26 -11.60 -18.77
C LYS A 77 -5.74 -11.42 -18.83
N LEU A 78 -5.25 -10.32 -18.27
CA LEU A 78 -3.82 -10.02 -18.21
C LEU A 78 -3.05 -11.11 -17.46
N VAL A 79 -3.49 -11.52 -16.27
CA VAL A 79 -2.84 -12.59 -15.48
C VAL A 79 -2.80 -13.92 -16.23
N LYS A 80 -3.86 -14.27 -16.98
CA LYS A 80 -3.87 -15.49 -17.80
C LYS A 80 -2.93 -15.45 -19.00
N GLN A 81 -2.71 -14.26 -19.56
CA GLN A 81 -1.80 -14.04 -20.69
C GLN A 81 -0.35 -14.02 -20.21
N GLU A 82 -0.07 -13.24 -19.18
CA GLU A 82 1.26 -12.99 -18.64
C GLU A 82 1.80 -14.14 -17.80
N LYS A 83 0.90 -14.93 -17.19
CA LYS A 83 1.21 -16.06 -16.30
C LYS A 83 2.33 -15.73 -15.29
N PRO A 84 2.19 -14.66 -14.47
CA PRO A 84 3.19 -14.36 -13.46
C PRO A 84 3.27 -15.51 -12.45
N ASP A 85 4.44 -15.73 -11.85
CA ASP A 85 4.62 -16.74 -10.82
C ASP A 85 3.82 -16.39 -9.56
N VAL A 86 3.63 -15.10 -9.29
CA VAL A 86 2.86 -14.59 -8.16
C VAL A 86 2.27 -13.22 -8.46
N VAL A 87 1.08 -12.97 -7.92
CA VAL A 87 0.45 -11.64 -7.87
C VAL A 87 0.51 -11.12 -6.45
N LEU A 88 1.15 -9.97 -6.24
CA LEU A 88 1.18 -9.26 -4.97
C LEU A 88 0.14 -8.12 -4.98
N ALA A 89 -0.89 -8.21 -4.14
CA ALA A 89 -1.93 -7.20 -4.02
C ALA A 89 -1.72 -6.32 -2.78
N LEU A 90 -1.91 -5.01 -2.94
CA LEU A 90 -1.91 -4.02 -1.85
C LEU A 90 -2.56 -2.70 -2.29
N PRO A 91 -3.24 -1.95 -1.41
CA PRO A 91 -3.59 -2.27 -0.02
C PRO A 91 -4.93 -3.05 0.08
N GLU A 92 -5.45 -3.20 1.30
CA GLU A 92 -6.65 -3.98 1.69
C GLU A 92 -7.81 -4.00 0.68
N LYS A 93 -8.25 -2.84 0.17
CA LYS A 93 -9.36 -2.74 -0.80
C LYS A 93 -9.06 -3.52 -2.09
N VAL A 94 -7.84 -3.39 -2.59
CA VAL A 94 -7.38 -4.06 -3.81
C VAL A 94 -7.25 -5.56 -3.56
N ASN A 95 -6.78 -5.95 -2.38
CA ASN A 95 -6.56 -7.36 -1.99
C ASN A 95 -7.82 -8.22 -2.21
N VAL A 96 -8.97 -7.75 -1.71
CA VAL A 96 -10.22 -8.52 -1.79
C VAL A 96 -10.63 -8.78 -3.24
N TRP A 97 -10.63 -7.73 -4.06
CA TRP A 97 -11.02 -7.85 -5.47
C TRP A 97 -10.01 -8.66 -6.30
N THR A 98 -8.71 -8.48 -6.04
CA THR A 98 -7.66 -9.25 -6.72
C THR A 98 -7.79 -10.73 -6.42
N VAL A 99 -7.96 -11.12 -5.15
CA VAL A 99 -8.15 -12.54 -4.78
C VAL A 99 -9.42 -13.08 -5.46
N LEU A 100 -10.56 -12.39 -5.33
CA LEU A 100 -11.83 -12.84 -5.89
C LEU A 100 -11.77 -13.08 -7.41
N PHE A 101 -11.23 -12.12 -8.17
CA PHE A 101 -11.23 -12.20 -9.64
C PHE A 101 -10.12 -13.08 -10.21
N LEU A 102 -9.10 -13.43 -9.41
CA LEU A 102 -8.04 -14.36 -9.80
C LEU A 102 -8.30 -15.80 -9.30
N LEU A 103 -9.41 -16.06 -8.62
CA LEU A 103 -9.82 -17.44 -8.29
C LEU A 103 -9.83 -18.34 -9.54
N GLY A 104 -9.21 -19.50 -9.43
CA GLY A 104 -9.15 -20.49 -10.50
C GLY A 104 -8.30 -20.10 -11.71
N THR A 105 -7.43 -19.09 -11.63
CA THR A 105 -6.40 -18.87 -12.67
C THR A 105 -5.19 -19.79 -12.54
N GLY A 106 -5.00 -20.40 -11.36
CA GLY A 106 -3.80 -21.19 -11.02
C GLY A 106 -2.62 -20.34 -10.54
N VAL A 107 -2.69 -19.01 -10.66
CA VAL A 107 -1.64 -18.09 -10.21
C VAL A 107 -1.85 -17.75 -8.73
N PRO A 108 -0.84 -17.92 -7.86
CA PRO A 108 -0.97 -17.60 -6.45
C PRO A 108 -1.06 -16.09 -6.21
N VAL A 109 -2.02 -15.68 -5.38
CA VAL A 109 -2.18 -14.29 -4.93
C VAL A 109 -1.68 -14.16 -3.50
N VAL A 110 -0.72 -13.28 -3.27
CA VAL A 110 -0.25 -12.86 -1.95
C VAL A 110 -0.82 -11.47 -1.68
N VAL A 111 -1.38 -11.27 -0.48
CA VAL A 111 -1.97 -9.99 -0.09
C VAL A 111 -1.12 -9.31 0.97
N SER A 112 -0.93 -8.00 0.87
CA SER A 112 -0.24 -7.21 1.90
C SER A 112 -1.24 -6.29 2.61
N GLU A 113 -1.38 -6.51 3.93
CA GLU A 113 -2.21 -5.72 4.82
C GLU A 113 -1.37 -4.62 5.48
N ARG A 114 -1.75 -3.37 5.19
CA ARG A 114 -0.96 -2.17 5.50
C ARG A 114 -1.72 -1.10 6.29
N ASN A 115 -2.94 -1.43 6.71
CA ASN A 115 -3.76 -0.61 7.60
C ASN A 115 -4.12 -1.45 8.82
N ASP A 116 -4.58 -0.77 9.88
CA ASP A 116 -5.11 -1.44 11.06
C ASP A 116 -6.39 -2.23 10.69
N PRO A 117 -6.38 -3.57 10.76
CA PRO A 117 -7.53 -4.38 10.38
C PRO A 117 -8.69 -4.30 11.40
N HIS A 118 -8.46 -3.78 12.61
CA HIS A 118 -9.49 -3.50 13.60
C HIS A 118 -10.37 -2.31 13.18
N ARG A 119 -9.81 -1.34 12.45
CA ARG A 119 -10.50 -0.13 11.97
C ARG A 119 -10.90 -0.21 10.50
N HIS A 120 -10.03 -0.78 9.66
CA HIS A 120 -10.26 -0.89 8.23
C HIS A 120 -10.53 -2.34 7.78
N PRO A 121 -11.50 -2.56 6.88
CA PRO A 121 -12.37 -1.55 6.29
C PRO A 121 -13.48 -1.15 7.27
N GLU A 122 -13.90 0.12 7.24
CA GLU A 122 -14.94 0.65 8.15
C GLU A 122 -16.32 0.01 7.88
N SER A 123 -16.59 -0.34 6.62
CA SER A 123 -17.85 -0.94 6.21
C SER A 123 -17.93 -2.40 6.64
N LYS A 124 -18.98 -2.75 7.42
CA LYS A 124 -19.29 -4.13 7.84
C LYS A 124 -19.37 -5.10 6.66
N ILE A 125 -19.97 -4.67 5.54
CA ILE A 125 -20.07 -5.47 4.32
C ILE A 125 -18.69 -5.79 3.76
N LYS A 126 -17.78 -4.80 3.70
CA LYS A 126 -16.40 -5.02 3.27
C LYS A 126 -15.64 -5.96 4.21
N ARG A 127 -15.90 -5.89 5.53
CA ARG A 127 -15.30 -6.83 6.51
C ARG A 127 -15.76 -8.27 6.29
N ILE A 128 -17.05 -8.47 6.02
CA ILE A 128 -17.60 -9.79 5.68
C ILE A 128 -16.95 -10.30 4.39
N LEU A 129 -16.88 -9.46 3.35
CA LEU A 129 -16.25 -9.83 2.09
C LEU A 129 -14.77 -10.19 2.29
N ARG A 130 -14.02 -9.42 3.07
CA ARG A 130 -12.64 -9.76 3.45
C ARG A 130 -12.56 -11.14 4.11
N ARG A 131 -13.41 -11.41 5.10
CA ARG A 131 -13.44 -12.69 5.82
C ARG A 131 -13.75 -13.89 4.91
N LEU A 132 -14.64 -13.72 3.93
CA LEU A 132 -15.01 -14.77 3.00
C LEU A 132 -13.94 -15.00 1.92
N ILE A 133 -13.29 -13.94 1.46
CA ILE A 133 -12.38 -14.00 0.31
C ILE A 133 -10.93 -14.27 0.70
N TYR A 134 -10.45 -13.75 1.84
CA TYR A 134 -9.06 -13.93 2.24
C TYR A 134 -8.63 -15.40 2.39
N PRO A 135 -9.46 -16.36 2.84
CA PRO A 135 -9.08 -17.77 2.87
C PRO A 135 -8.50 -18.31 1.56
N PHE A 136 -8.86 -17.74 0.41
CA PHE A 136 -8.38 -18.14 -0.91
C PHE A 136 -7.04 -17.50 -1.33
N ALA A 137 -6.52 -16.52 -0.59
CA ALA A 137 -5.17 -16.00 -0.83
C ALA A 137 -4.12 -17.06 -0.46
N LYS A 138 -3.01 -17.10 -1.20
CA LYS A 138 -1.94 -18.09 -0.97
C LYS A 138 -1.01 -17.68 0.17
N GLY A 139 -0.84 -16.38 0.40
CA GLY A 139 0.00 -15.85 1.46
C GLY A 139 -0.39 -14.44 1.90
N PHE A 140 0.10 -14.04 3.08
CA PHE A 140 -0.19 -12.76 3.69
C PHE A 140 1.08 -12.05 4.16
N ILE A 141 1.13 -10.75 3.97
CA ILE A 141 2.19 -9.90 4.51
C ILE A 141 1.53 -8.86 5.42
N PHE A 142 1.92 -8.87 6.70
CA PHE A 142 1.47 -7.91 7.70
C PHE A 142 2.62 -6.97 8.06
N GLN A 143 2.29 -5.73 8.43
CA GLN A 143 3.31 -4.77 8.91
C GLN A 143 3.65 -4.93 10.39
N THR A 144 2.76 -5.53 11.19
CA THR A 144 2.99 -5.71 12.63
C THR A 144 2.43 -7.04 13.12
N LYS A 145 2.96 -7.54 14.23
CA LYS A 145 2.43 -8.73 14.92
C LYS A 145 0.97 -8.51 15.34
N ASP A 146 0.60 -7.31 15.75
CA ASP A 146 -0.76 -7.02 16.19
C ASP A 146 -1.76 -7.00 15.03
N ALA A 147 -1.38 -6.45 13.87
CA ALA A 147 -2.18 -6.58 12.66
C ALA A 147 -2.36 -8.05 12.26
N ALA A 148 -1.32 -8.89 12.39
CA ALA A 148 -1.43 -10.32 12.12
C ALA A 148 -2.39 -11.03 13.09
N LYS A 149 -2.33 -10.72 14.39
CA LYS A 149 -3.18 -11.34 15.44
C LYS A 149 -4.68 -11.18 15.19
N TYR A 150 -5.11 -10.10 14.52
CA TYR A 150 -6.50 -9.88 14.15
C TYR A 150 -7.09 -11.03 13.33
N PHE A 151 -6.31 -11.63 12.44
CA PHE A 151 -6.78 -12.67 11.52
C PHE A 151 -6.77 -14.05 12.19
N PRO A 152 -7.65 -14.99 11.81
CA PRO A 152 -7.68 -16.35 12.36
C PRO A 152 -6.38 -17.12 12.06
N HIS A 153 -6.11 -18.18 12.84
CA HIS A 153 -4.89 -18.98 12.70
C HIS A 153 -4.66 -19.49 11.27
N SER A 154 -5.71 -19.89 10.55
CA SER A 154 -5.64 -20.35 9.15
C SER A 154 -5.11 -19.29 8.16
N ILE A 155 -5.21 -18.00 8.49
CA ILE A 155 -4.59 -16.91 7.74
C ILE A 155 -3.18 -16.66 8.27
N ARG A 156 -3.02 -16.57 9.59
CA ARG A 156 -1.72 -16.30 10.23
C ARG A 156 -0.65 -17.34 9.89
N ALA A 157 -1.04 -18.61 9.77
CA ALA A 157 -0.12 -19.70 9.41
C ALA A 157 0.46 -19.57 7.99
N ARG A 158 -0.17 -18.76 7.13
CA ARG A 158 0.31 -18.41 5.78
C ARG A 158 0.84 -16.97 5.70
N GLY A 159 1.03 -16.35 6.86
CA GLY A 159 1.38 -14.95 7.00
C GLY A 159 2.80 -14.76 7.49
N VAL A 160 3.43 -13.68 7.05
CA VAL A 160 4.69 -13.19 7.58
C VAL A 160 4.52 -11.73 8.01
N VAL A 161 5.22 -11.33 9.06
CA VAL A 161 5.34 -9.92 9.45
C VAL A 161 6.58 -9.37 8.76
N LEU A 162 6.39 -8.40 7.86
CA LEU A 162 7.45 -7.69 7.16
C LEU A 162 7.24 -6.19 7.35
N ASP A 163 8.18 -5.58 8.05
CA ASP A 163 8.19 -4.13 8.25
C ASP A 163 8.41 -3.42 6.92
N ASN A 164 7.99 -2.16 6.82
CA ASN A 164 8.23 -1.39 5.61
C ASN A 164 9.74 -1.20 5.43
N PRO A 165 10.28 -1.43 4.21
CA PRO A 165 11.68 -1.22 3.95
C PRO A 165 12.02 0.26 4.16
N LEU A 166 13.20 0.50 4.73
CA LEU A 166 13.75 1.82 4.91
C LEU A 166 15.06 1.88 4.13
N ASP A 167 15.11 2.80 3.18
CA ASP A 167 16.29 2.99 2.35
C ASP A 167 17.34 3.75 3.15
N VAL A 168 18.25 3.00 3.75
CA VAL A 168 19.32 3.53 4.61
C VAL A 168 20.26 4.45 3.86
N SER A 169 20.41 4.27 2.53
CA SER A 169 21.26 5.14 1.70
C SER A 169 20.71 6.56 1.58
N ARG A 170 19.41 6.75 1.79
CA ARG A 170 18.73 8.05 1.74
C ARG A 170 18.59 8.72 3.11
N ILE A 171 19.02 8.06 4.18
CA ILE A 171 19.04 8.66 5.50
C ILE A 171 20.24 9.62 5.55
N PRO A 172 20.02 10.93 5.71
CA PRO A 172 21.12 11.86 5.86
C PRO A 172 21.89 11.57 7.15
N ALA A 173 23.16 11.97 7.19
CA ALA A 173 23.91 11.98 8.44
C ALA A 173 23.13 12.72 9.54
N ARG A 174 23.25 12.24 10.77
CA ARG A 174 22.59 12.88 11.91
C ARG A 174 23.03 14.34 11.97
N PHE A 175 22.07 15.26 12.02
CA PHE A 175 22.36 16.67 12.21
C PHE A 175 22.85 16.92 13.65
N GLU A 176 24.04 17.51 13.78
CA GLU A 176 24.72 17.78 15.05
C GLU A 176 24.70 19.26 15.47
N GLY A 177 24.26 20.17 14.60
CA GLY A 177 24.18 21.59 14.91
C GLY A 177 22.99 21.99 15.80
N GLU A 178 22.86 23.29 16.05
CA GLU A 178 21.71 23.84 16.77
C GLU A 178 20.43 23.64 15.95
N ARG A 179 19.43 22.99 16.56
CA ARG A 179 18.16 22.72 15.90
C ARG A 179 17.29 23.96 15.96
N ARG A 180 16.69 24.31 14.81
CA ARG A 180 15.60 25.28 14.75
C ARG A 180 14.50 24.86 15.73
N GLN A 181 13.94 25.84 16.44
CA GLN A 181 12.79 25.65 17.31
C GLN A 181 11.53 25.47 16.45
N THR A 182 11.44 24.29 15.83
CA THR A 182 10.36 23.94 14.92
C THR A 182 9.87 22.54 15.24
N VAL A 183 8.57 22.42 15.48
CA VAL A 183 7.85 21.15 15.48
C VAL A 183 7.44 20.87 14.04
N VAL A 184 7.84 19.72 13.51
CA VAL A 184 7.50 19.30 12.15
C VAL A 184 6.56 18.10 12.20
N ALA A 185 5.50 18.14 11.41
CA ALA A 185 4.66 16.99 11.13
C ALA A 185 4.51 16.78 9.63
N ALA A 186 4.44 15.52 9.20
CA ALA A 186 4.32 15.17 7.79
C ALA A 186 3.29 14.05 7.59
N GLY A 187 2.37 14.25 6.65
CA GLY A 187 1.38 13.26 6.25
C GLY A 187 0.14 13.90 5.62
N ARG A 188 -0.61 13.09 4.88
CA ARG A 188 -1.84 13.51 4.19
C ARG A 188 -2.78 14.31 5.11
N LEU A 189 -3.25 15.46 4.64
CA LEU A 189 -4.30 16.25 5.30
C LEU A 189 -5.66 15.53 5.26
N HIS A 190 -5.80 14.53 6.13
CA HIS A 190 -6.94 13.63 6.20
C HIS A 190 -7.32 13.40 7.66
N GLU A 191 -8.60 13.18 7.94
CA GLU A 191 -9.13 13.01 9.31
C GLU A 191 -8.34 11.98 10.13
N GLN A 192 -7.96 10.85 9.50
CA GLN A 192 -7.14 9.81 10.11
C GLN A 192 -5.80 10.31 10.68
N LYS A 193 -5.22 11.39 10.13
CA LYS A 193 -3.98 12.01 10.62
C LYS A 193 -4.21 13.02 11.75
N ASN A 194 -5.44 13.50 11.90
CA ASN A 194 -5.89 14.32 13.02
C ASN A 194 -4.97 15.52 13.33
N PHE A 195 -4.65 16.31 12.30
CA PHE A 195 -3.84 17.52 12.46
C PHE A 195 -4.50 18.56 13.37
N ASP A 196 -5.84 18.55 13.48
CA ASP A 196 -6.58 19.39 14.41
C ASP A 196 -6.14 19.19 15.87
N LEU A 197 -5.91 17.94 16.27
CA LEU A 197 -5.37 17.63 17.60
C LEU A 197 -3.96 18.21 17.77
N LEU A 198 -3.10 18.05 16.76
CA LEU A 198 -1.74 18.59 16.78
C LEU A 198 -1.75 20.12 16.92
N ILE A 199 -2.58 20.82 16.13
CA ILE A 199 -2.68 22.28 16.16
C ILE A 199 -3.18 22.77 17.53
N ARG A 200 -4.22 22.12 18.10
CA ARG A 200 -4.70 22.47 19.45
C ARG A 200 -3.65 22.22 20.53
N ALA A 201 -2.91 21.12 20.43
CA ALA A 201 -1.82 20.81 21.37
C ALA A 201 -0.69 21.83 21.23
N PHE A 202 -0.30 22.18 20.00
CA PHE A 202 0.73 23.17 19.74
C PHE A 202 0.32 24.57 20.23
N ALA A 203 -0.95 24.97 20.05
CA ALA A 203 -1.45 26.23 20.58
C ALA A 203 -1.32 26.33 22.12
N ARG A 204 -1.46 25.21 22.85
CA ARG A 204 -1.21 25.16 24.31
C ARG A 204 0.28 25.25 24.62
N PHE A 205 1.11 24.51 23.91
CA PHE A 205 2.57 24.52 24.05
C PHE A 205 3.15 25.93 23.79
N TYR A 206 2.67 26.59 22.73
CA TYR A 206 3.12 27.91 22.33
C TYR A 206 2.90 28.99 23.40
N LYS A 207 1.94 28.82 24.33
CA LYS A 207 1.72 29.78 25.43
C LYS A 207 2.93 29.99 26.34
N THR A 208 3.86 29.04 26.37
CA THR A 208 5.09 29.10 27.18
C THR A 208 6.36 29.00 26.35
N HIS A 209 6.25 28.75 25.04
CA HIS A 209 7.37 28.48 24.13
C HIS A 209 7.20 29.28 22.82
N HIS A 210 7.14 30.61 22.92
CA HIS A 210 6.79 31.52 21.82
C HIS A 210 7.76 31.52 20.65
N THR A 211 8.99 31.05 20.85
CA THR A 211 10.01 30.99 19.80
C THR A 211 9.86 29.76 18.91
N TYR A 212 8.99 28.81 19.27
CA TYR A 212 8.73 27.63 18.46
C TYR A 212 7.71 27.88 17.34
N SER A 213 7.94 27.24 16.19
CA SER A 213 7.00 27.20 15.06
C SER A 213 6.46 25.78 14.82
N LEU A 214 5.27 25.67 14.24
CA LEU A 214 4.71 24.41 13.76
C LEU A 214 4.68 24.42 12.22
N VAL A 215 5.29 23.42 11.60
CA VAL A 215 5.27 23.22 10.15
C VAL A 215 4.64 21.87 9.83
N ILE A 216 3.61 21.89 8.98
CA ILE A 216 2.88 20.69 8.53
C ILE A 216 3.11 20.50 7.02
N TYR A 217 3.67 19.35 6.64
CA TYR A 217 3.79 18.91 5.26
C TYR A 217 2.63 17.96 4.92
N GLY A 218 1.72 18.41 4.05
CA GLY A 218 0.41 17.80 3.78
C GLY A 218 0.26 17.10 2.44
#